data_AF-A0AA96GAM5-F1
#
_entry.id   AF-A0AA96GAM5-F1
#
_cell.length_a   1.000
_cell.length_b   1.000
_cell.length_c   1.000
_cell.angle_alpha   90.00
_cell.angle_beta   90.00
_cell.angle_gamma   90.00
#
_symmetry.space_group_name_H-M   'P 1'
#
loop_
_entity.id
_entity.type
_entity.pdbx_description
1 polymer ?
#
loop_
_entity_poly.entity_id
_entity_poly.type
_entity_poly.pdbx_seq_one_letter_code
_entity_poly.pdbx_strand_id
1 'polypeptide(L)'
;MSSTDEQIFVGDSVEMSYDPNVIMKRAESFFDKESYAESIVEYKHFLDLHRNHILAPYAQYKIGVSHFKQYRTVDRDPEPLEESIQSFEKLLQEFPASRYEAEAKQTILICKEQLAQRHLMVGHFYLKRGSYLAAAHRFEKIIKEYPELETAGDAMFHLAKTYQNLGIEEWSQEWLLALVNEHPNNPYHSDGKKLLAKLEKKNPTLLASLPPDPSPDEHNTLNPGVIGQRPDNQLLARTISHTPESPLLSSAAATSPTVKPAMLSAPTDSHPPLSKTACTIGTWCDSPSSSATTPTPPMQVSSSEKSCKTGEWC
;
A
#
# COMPACT_ATOMS: atom_id res chain seq x y z
N MET A 1 60.66 -12.64 -11.72
CA MET A 1 59.33 -12.05 -11.49
C MET A 1 58.85 -11.56 -12.85
N SER A 2 57.92 -12.28 -13.48
CA SER A 2 57.57 -12.13 -14.90
C SER A 2 56.52 -11.03 -15.06
N SER A 3 56.90 -9.97 -15.76
CA SER A 3 56.10 -8.77 -16.09
C SER A 3 55.00 -9.03 -17.14
N THR A 4 54.55 -10.27 -17.33
CA THR A 4 53.69 -10.68 -18.45
C THR A 4 52.22 -10.89 -18.09
N ASP A 5 51.85 -10.84 -16.80
CA ASP A 5 50.44 -11.02 -16.38
C ASP A 5 49.58 -9.75 -16.55
N GLU A 6 50.17 -8.60 -16.89
CA GLU A 6 49.41 -7.34 -17.05
C GLU A 6 48.80 -7.16 -18.45
N GLN A 7 49.06 -8.06 -19.41
CA GLN A 7 48.61 -7.88 -20.80
C GLN A 7 47.31 -8.59 -21.17
N ILE A 8 46.65 -9.28 -20.23
CA ILE A 8 45.39 -9.99 -20.49
C ILE A 8 44.19 -9.03 -20.60
N PHE A 9 44.31 -7.78 -20.17
CA PHE A 9 43.23 -6.77 -20.18
C PHE A 9 43.54 -5.49 -20.97
N VAL A 10 44.46 -5.53 -21.94
CA VAL A 10 44.86 -4.32 -22.71
C VAL A 10 43.93 -4.06 -23.92
N GLY A 11 42.97 -4.96 -24.19
CA GLY A 11 42.06 -4.88 -25.35
C GLY A 11 40.69 -4.26 -25.08
N ASP A 12 40.25 -4.20 -23.82
CA ASP A 12 38.99 -3.56 -23.46
C ASP A 12 39.26 -2.06 -23.29
N SER A 13 39.23 -1.31 -24.40
CA SER A 13 39.18 0.15 -24.27
C SER A 13 37.97 0.51 -23.41
N VAL A 14 38.14 1.42 -22.46
CA VAL A 14 37.08 1.86 -21.53
C VAL A 14 35.80 2.23 -22.30
N GLU A 15 35.93 2.78 -23.52
CA GLU A 15 34.84 3.10 -24.43
C GLU A 15 33.97 1.89 -24.83
N MET A 16 34.54 0.69 -25.00
CA MET A 16 33.77 -0.51 -25.35
C MET A 16 32.92 -1.04 -24.20
N SER A 17 33.32 -0.80 -22.95
CA SER A 17 32.52 -1.21 -21.79
C SER A 17 31.24 -0.39 -21.61
N TYR A 18 31.18 0.82 -22.19
CA TYR A 18 30.04 1.73 -22.09
C TYR A 18 29.22 1.84 -23.37
N ASP A 19 29.55 1.06 -24.41
CA ASP A 19 28.76 1.01 -25.64
C ASP A 19 27.32 0.56 -25.31
N PRO A 20 26.28 1.30 -25.77
CA PRO A 20 24.89 0.95 -25.51
C PRO A 20 24.55 -0.51 -25.83
N ASN A 21 25.07 -1.03 -26.94
CA ASN A 21 24.79 -2.39 -27.39
C ASN A 21 25.46 -3.44 -26.51
N VAL A 22 26.64 -3.15 -25.96
CA VAL A 22 27.36 -4.06 -25.06
C VAL A 22 26.60 -4.19 -23.74
N ILE A 23 26.19 -3.07 -23.14
CA ILE A 23 25.40 -3.07 -21.90
C ILE A 23 24.06 -3.78 -22.13
N MET A 24 23.37 -3.49 -23.23
CA MET A 24 22.11 -4.15 -23.57
C MET A 24 22.26 -5.67 -23.69
N LYS A 25 23.26 -6.15 -24.46
CA LYS A 25 23.52 -7.59 -24.62
C LYS A 25 23.89 -8.27 -23.32
N ARG A 26 24.61 -7.58 -22.42
CA ARG A 26 24.92 -8.08 -21.08
C ARG A 26 23.64 -8.25 -20.25
N ALA A 27 22.77 -7.24 -20.24
CA ALA A 27 21.47 -7.30 -19.57
C ALA A 27 20.59 -8.46 -20.10
N GLU A 28 20.56 -8.65 -21.42
CA GLU A 28 19.86 -9.76 -22.06
C GLU A 28 20.45 -11.12 -21.68
N SER A 29 21.78 -11.25 -21.61
CA SER A 29 22.42 -12.50 -21.17
C SER A 29 22.00 -12.89 -19.74
N PHE A 30 21.87 -11.92 -18.83
CA PHE A 30 21.35 -12.19 -17.49
C PHE A 30 19.86 -12.55 -17.51
N PHE A 31 19.06 -11.87 -18.34
CA PHE A 31 17.64 -12.17 -18.50
C PHE A 31 17.41 -13.60 -18.99
N ASP A 32 18.17 -14.03 -20.00
CA ASP A 32 18.07 -15.36 -20.61
C ASP A 32 18.53 -16.47 -19.66
N LYS A 33 19.44 -16.14 -18.73
CA LYS A 33 19.85 -17.03 -17.61
C LYS A 33 18.86 -17.02 -16.44
N GLU A 34 17.72 -16.35 -16.57
CA GLU A 34 16.73 -16.14 -15.51
C GLU A 34 17.29 -15.43 -14.26
N SER A 35 18.44 -14.79 -14.39
CA SER A 35 19.10 -13.99 -13.36
C SER A 35 18.49 -12.59 -13.38
N TYR A 36 17.21 -12.51 -13.01
CA TYR A 36 16.39 -11.30 -13.18
C TYR A 36 16.89 -10.13 -12.34
N ALA A 37 17.44 -10.39 -11.14
CA ALA A 37 17.94 -9.34 -10.26
C ALA A 37 19.14 -8.62 -10.91
N GLU A 38 20.08 -9.38 -11.45
CA GLU A 38 21.25 -8.89 -12.17
C GLU A 38 20.84 -8.19 -13.47
N SER A 39 19.87 -8.78 -14.19
CA SER A 39 19.33 -8.20 -15.42
C SER A 39 18.72 -6.81 -15.18
N ILE A 40 17.96 -6.63 -14.09
CA ILE A 40 17.38 -5.34 -13.70
C ILE A 40 18.46 -4.29 -13.46
N VAL A 41 19.55 -4.66 -12.77
CA VAL A 41 20.68 -3.74 -12.50
C VAL A 41 21.29 -3.27 -13.82
N GLU A 42 21.49 -4.17 -14.77
CA GLU A 42 22.08 -3.86 -16.07
C GLU A 42 21.17 -3.01 -16.96
N TYR A 43 19.87 -3.29 -16.98
CA TYR A 43 18.91 -2.44 -17.71
C TYR A 43 18.79 -1.05 -17.08
N LYS A 44 18.83 -0.93 -15.74
CA LYS A 44 18.89 0.37 -15.06
C LYS A 44 20.18 1.11 -15.43
N HIS A 45 21.31 0.42 -15.42
CA HIS A 45 22.59 0.99 -15.83
C HIS A 45 22.57 1.53 -17.27
N PHE A 46 21.92 0.80 -18.19
CA PHE A 46 21.70 1.27 -19.56
C PHE A 46 20.89 2.58 -19.58
N LEU A 47 19.81 2.67 -18.81
CA LEU A 47 18.96 3.87 -18.76
C LEU A 47 19.64 5.07 -18.10
N ASP A 48 20.49 4.83 -17.10
CA ASP A 48 21.25 5.87 -16.42
C ASP A 48 22.26 6.54 -17.36
N LEU A 49 22.92 5.75 -18.21
CA LEU A 49 23.92 6.25 -19.16
C LEU A 49 23.33 6.71 -20.50
N HIS A 50 22.30 6.00 -21.00
CA HIS A 50 21.81 6.10 -22.38
C HIS A 50 20.29 6.32 -22.46
N ARG A 51 19.76 7.22 -21.65
CA ARG A 51 18.31 7.52 -21.56
C ARG A 51 17.62 7.84 -22.89
N ASN A 52 18.31 8.52 -23.81
CA ASN A 52 17.75 8.95 -25.10
C ASN A 52 17.99 7.95 -26.25
N HIS A 53 18.53 6.77 -25.96
CA HIS A 53 18.82 5.77 -26.99
C HIS A 53 17.54 5.10 -27.51
N ILE A 54 17.56 4.61 -28.75
CA ILE A 54 16.43 3.91 -29.38
C ILE A 54 15.96 2.66 -28.61
N LEU A 55 16.85 2.10 -27.76
CA LEU A 55 16.58 0.92 -26.93
C LEU A 55 16.14 1.26 -25.51
N ALA A 56 16.07 2.53 -25.12
CA ALA A 56 15.64 2.92 -23.77
C ALA A 56 14.22 2.42 -23.43
N PRO A 57 13.21 2.54 -24.32
CA PRO A 57 11.89 1.95 -24.04
C PRO A 57 11.94 0.43 -23.85
N TYR A 58 12.85 -0.26 -24.54
CA TYR A 58 13.03 -1.70 -24.39
C TYR A 58 13.66 -2.08 -23.05
N ALA A 59 14.71 -1.37 -22.63
CA ALA A 59 15.33 -1.57 -21.32
C ALA A 59 14.30 -1.37 -20.20
N GLN A 60 13.53 -0.28 -20.24
CA GLN A 60 12.49 -0.02 -19.24
C GLN A 60 11.40 -1.10 -19.22
N TYR A 61 10.95 -1.56 -20.40
CA TYR A 61 10.01 -2.67 -20.51
C TYR A 61 10.57 -3.95 -19.87
N LYS A 62 11.84 -4.28 -20.16
CA LYS A 62 12.49 -5.48 -19.64
C LYS A 62 12.72 -5.43 -18.12
N ILE A 63 12.89 -4.25 -17.52
CA ILE A 63 12.91 -4.10 -16.06
C ILE A 63 11.57 -4.58 -15.48
N GLY A 64 10.44 -4.09 -16.01
CA GLY A 64 9.10 -4.51 -15.56
C GLY A 64 8.88 -6.01 -15.73
N VAL A 65 9.24 -6.57 -16.90
CA VAL A 65 9.14 -8.02 -17.16
C VAL A 65 10.00 -8.83 -16.19
N SER A 66 11.19 -8.34 -15.85
CA SER A 66 12.10 -9.04 -14.93
C SER A 66 11.50 -9.10 -13.52
N HIS A 67 10.96 -7.98 -13.01
CA HIS A 67 10.24 -7.96 -11.74
C HIS A 67 9.01 -8.90 -11.76
N PHE A 68 8.22 -8.87 -12.85
CA PHE A 68 7.08 -9.77 -13.00
C PHE A 68 7.50 -11.25 -12.95
N LYS A 69 8.59 -11.63 -13.63
CA LYS A 69 9.08 -13.02 -13.65
C LYS A 69 9.72 -13.48 -12.34
N GLN A 70 10.12 -12.57 -11.45
CA GLN A 70 10.56 -12.93 -10.11
C GLN A 70 9.40 -13.44 -9.24
N TYR A 71 8.17 -12.99 -9.52
CA TYR A 71 6.98 -13.48 -8.82
C TYR A 71 6.62 -14.91 -9.29
N ARG A 72 6.47 -15.83 -8.34
CA ARG A 72 6.21 -17.26 -8.62
C ARG A 72 4.81 -17.72 -8.24
N THR A 73 4.35 -17.37 -7.05
CA THR A 73 3.11 -17.91 -6.46
C THR A 73 2.45 -16.89 -5.53
N VAL A 74 1.12 -16.93 -5.46
CA VAL A 74 0.26 -16.03 -4.67
C VAL A 74 0.57 -16.00 -3.18
N ASP A 75 1.18 -17.06 -2.64
CA ASP A 75 1.58 -17.15 -1.24
C ASP A 75 2.87 -16.39 -0.88
N ARG A 76 3.70 -16.02 -1.87
CA ARG A 76 5.02 -15.39 -1.65
C ARG A 76 4.96 -13.87 -1.66
N ASP A 77 6.03 -13.19 -1.29
CA ASP A 77 6.06 -11.72 -1.21
C ASP A 77 5.58 -11.04 -2.51
N PRO A 78 4.66 -10.07 -2.42
CA PRO A 78 4.05 -9.42 -3.58
C PRO A 78 4.89 -8.26 -4.11
N GLU A 79 5.96 -7.88 -3.41
CA GLU A 79 6.82 -6.74 -3.75
C GLU A 79 7.28 -6.75 -5.22
N PRO A 80 7.68 -7.88 -5.83
CA PRO A 80 8.04 -7.88 -7.25
C PRO A 80 6.88 -7.50 -8.20
N LEU A 81 5.62 -7.75 -7.82
CA LEU A 81 4.46 -7.30 -8.61
C LEU A 81 4.28 -5.78 -8.51
N GLU A 82 4.46 -5.21 -7.31
CA GLU A 82 4.37 -3.77 -7.10
C GLU A 82 5.49 -3.03 -7.86
N GLU A 83 6.72 -3.54 -7.79
CA GLU A 83 7.85 -3.02 -8.56
C GLU A 83 7.67 -3.16 -10.07
N SER A 84 7.07 -4.27 -10.51
CA SER A 84 6.70 -4.49 -11.91
C SER A 84 5.70 -3.46 -12.41
N ILE A 85 4.61 -3.22 -11.66
CA ILE A 85 3.60 -2.20 -11.99
C ILE A 85 4.28 -0.82 -12.09
N GLN A 86 5.05 -0.43 -11.09
CA GLN A 86 5.77 0.86 -11.09
C GLN A 86 6.71 0.99 -12.29
N SER A 87 7.38 -0.08 -12.69
CA SER A 87 8.30 -0.09 -13.83
C SER A 87 7.55 0.06 -15.16
N PHE A 88 6.40 -0.58 -15.32
CA PHE A 88 5.56 -0.41 -16.50
C PHE A 88 4.87 0.97 -16.53
N GLU A 89 4.42 1.49 -15.39
CA GLU A 89 3.90 2.86 -15.30
C GLU A 89 4.95 3.90 -15.70
N LYS A 90 6.20 3.73 -15.24
CA LYS A 90 7.34 4.54 -15.70
C LYS A 90 7.55 4.44 -17.21
N LEU A 91 7.40 3.26 -17.81
CA LEU A 91 7.48 3.11 -19.27
C LEU A 91 6.40 3.93 -19.98
N LEU A 92 5.16 3.87 -19.49
CA LEU A 92 4.03 4.59 -20.08
C LEU A 92 4.19 6.11 -19.92
N GLN A 93 4.81 6.56 -18.83
CA GLN A 93 5.06 7.97 -18.56
C GLN A 93 6.26 8.52 -19.34
N GLU A 94 7.39 7.81 -19.34
CA GLU A 94 8.64 8.29 -19.96
C GLU A 94 8.69 8.03 -21.47
N PHE A 95 8.07 6.95 -21.94
CA PHE A 95 8.11 6.51 -23.35
C PHE A 95 6.70 6.27 -23.93
N PRO A 96 5.89 7.33 -24.08
CA PRO A 96 4.55 7.21 -24.66
C PRO A 96 4.63 6.73 -26.12
N ALA A 97 3.62 5.97 -26.57
CA ALA A 97 3.52 5.42 -27.94
C ALA A 97 4.67 4.45 -28.32
N SER A 98 5.36 3.86 -27.35
CA SER A 98 6.34 2.81 -27.61
C SER A 98 5.66 1.50 -28.05
N ARG A 99 6.39 0.63 -28.76
CA ARG A 99 5.86 -0.68 -29.21
C ARG A 99 5.39 -1.59 -28.07
N TYR A 100 5.82 -1.31 -26.84
CA TYR A 100 5.53 -2.11 -25.64
C TYR A 100 4.36 -1.58 -24.82
N GLU A 101 3.77 -0.44 -25.19
CA GLU A 101 2.71 0.20 -24.41
C GLU A 101 1.51 -0.73 -24.18
N ALA A 102 1.04 -1.41 -25.22
CA ALA A 102 -0.10 -2.32 -25.13
C ALA A 102 0.18 -3.50 -24.19
N GLU A 103 1.36 -4.10 -24.33
CA GLU A 103 1.78 -5.24 -23.51
C GLU A 103 2.04 -4.86 -22.05
N ALA A 104 2.60 -3.67 -21.82
CA ALA A 104 2.80 -3.11 -20.49
C ALA A 104 1.46 -2.89 -19.77
N LYS A 105 0.47 -2.27 -20.44
CA LYS A 105 -0.89 -2.08 -19.88
C LYS A 105 -1.55 -3.40 -19.55
N GLN A 106 -1.44 -4.40 -20.43
CA GLN A 106 -1.99 -5.73 -20.17
C GLN A 106 -1.31 -6.39 -18.96
N THR A 107 0.01 -6.29 -18.87
CA THR A 107 0.77 -6.90 -17.77
C THR A 107 0.50 -6.20 -16.44
N ILE A 108 0.30 -4.88 -16.42
CA ILE A 108 -0.17 -4.14 -15.22
C ILE A 108 -1.50 -4.72 -14.73
N LEU A 109 -2.48 -4.94 -15.62
CA LEU A 109 -3.76 -5.53 -15.23
C LEU A 109 -3.59 -6.93 -14.63
N ILE A 110 -2.73 -7.76 -15.22
CA ILE A 110 -2.40 -9.09 -14.69
C ILE A 110 -1.76 -8.98 -13.30
N CYS A 111 -0.83 -8.05 -13.09
CA CYS A 111 -0.20 -7.84 -11.79
C CYS A 111 -1.21 -7.41 -10.72
N LYS A 112 -2.09 -6.45 -11.05
CA LYS A 112 -3.18 -6.01 -10.17
C LYS A 112 -4.12 -7.16 -9.81
N GLU A 113 -4.47 -7.98 -10.79
CA GLU A 113 -5.29 -9.18 -10.58
C GLU A 113 -4.62 -10.18 -9.63
N GLN A 114 -3.32 -10.42 -9.76
CA GLN A 114 -2.57 -11.27 -8.82
C GLN A 114 -2.54 -10.70 -7.40
N LEU A 115 -2.39 -9.38 -7.26
CA LEU A 115 -2.44 -8.69 -5.95
C LEU A 115 -3.84 -8.79 -5.31
N ALA A 116 -4.89 -8.61 -6.11
CA ALA A 116 -6.28 -8.78 -5.67
C ALA A 116 -6.55 -10.23 -5.22
N GLN A 117 -6.10 -11.22 -6.00
CA GLN A 117 -6.22 -12.65 -5.67
C GLN A 117 -5.52 -13.00 -4.35
N ARG A 118 -4.34 -12.42 -4.10
CA ARG A 118 -3.65 -12.58 -2.80
C ARG A 118 -4.51 -12.06 -1.65
N HIS A 119 -5.08 -10.87 -1.78
CA HIS A 119 -5.98 -10.32 -0.75
C HIS A 119 -7.22 -11.17 -0.56
N LEU A 120 -7.79 -11.70 -1.64
CA LEU A 120 -8.95 -12.58 -1.60
C LEU A 120 -8.64 -13.86 -0.84
N MET A 121 -7.52 -14.51 -1.15
CA MET A 121 -7.03 -15.71 -0.48
C MET A 121 -6.83 -15.49 1.02
N VAL A 122 -6.19 -14.38 1.41
CA VAL A 122 -5.98 -14.03 2.81
C VAL A 122 -7.30 -13.70 3.51
N GLY A 123 -8.22 -13.01 2.83
CA GLY A 123 -9.57 -12.74 3.34
C GLY A 123 -10.36 -14.03 3.61
N HIS A 124 -10.30 -15.00 2.68
CA HIS A 124 -10.88 -16.32 2.87
C HIS A 124 -10.29 -17.08 4.05
N PHE A 125 -8.97 -17.01 4.24
CA PHE A 125 -8.31 -17.62 5.38
C PHE A 125 -8.85 -17.06 6.70
N TYR A 126 -8.96 -15.73 6.83
CA TYR A 126 -9.51 -15.10 8.03
C TYR A 126 -11.01 -15.41 8.23
N LEU A 127 -11.79 -15.43 7.15
CA LEU A 127 -13.21 -15.76 7.19
C LEU A 127 -13.44 -17.19 7.73
N LYS A 128 -12.64 -18.16 7.25
CA LYS A 128 -12.69 -19.56 7.72
C LYS A 128 -12.31 -19.70 9.20
N ARG A 129 -11.43 -18.84 9.69
CA ARG A 129 -10.99 -18.82 11.10
C ARG A 129 -11.96 -18.08 12.03
N GLY A 130 -13.01 -17.45 11.49
CA GLY A 130 -13.95 -16.62 12.26
C GLY A 130 -13.41 -15.23 12.64
N SER A 131 -12.30 -14.81 12.04
CA SER A 131 -11.77 -13.44 12.22
C SER A 131 -12.41 -12.51 11.20
N TYR A 132 -13.66 -12.14 11.46
CA TYR A 132 -14.47 -11.39 10.49
C TYR A 132 -13.95 -9.97 10.22
N LEU A 133 -13.48 -9.25 11.24
CA LEU A 133 -12.96 -7.89 11.04
C LEU A 133 -11.70 -7.89 10.14
N ALA A 134 -10.79 -8.84 10.35
CA ALA A 134 -9.60 -8.98 9.50
C ALA A 134 -9.96 -9.40 8.07
N ALA A 135 -10.97 -10.28 7.91
CA ALA A 135 -11.47 -10.65 6.60
C ALA A 135 -12.10 -9.46 5.87
N ALA A 136 -12.95 -8.68 6.55
CA ALA A 136 -13.59 -7.49 6.00
C ALA A 136 -12.54 -6.49 5.48
N HIS A 137 -11.54 -6.16 6.29
CA HIS A 137 -10.45 -5.27 5.89
C HIS A 137 -9.70 -5.76 4.64
N ARG A 138 -9.56 -7.09 4.45
CA ARG A 138 -8.92 -7.64 3.24
C ARG A 138 -9.80 -7.49 2.01
N PHE A 139 -11.10 -7.73 2.12
CA PHE A 139 -12.02 -7.58 0.99
C PHE A 139 -12.24 -6.11 0.62
N GLU A 140 -12.36 -5.21 1.61
CA GLU A 140 -12.44 -3.77 1.39
C GLU A 140 -11.22 -3.22 0.65
N LYS A 141 -10.03 -3.75 0.96
CA LYS A 141 -8.81 -3.36 0.26
C LYS A 141 -8.91 -3.65 -1.25
N ILE A 142 -9.49 -4.78 -1.63
CA ILE A 142 -9.68 -5.14 -3.05
C ILE A 142 -10.63 -4.16 -3.72
N ILE A 143 -11.77 -3.87 -3.10
CA ILE A 143 -12.80 -2.98 -3.64
C ILE A 143 -12.25 -1.55 -3.80
N LYS A 144 -11.42 -1.10 -2.85
CA LYS A 144 -10.84 0.23 -2.86
C LYS A 144 -9.71 0.40 -3.87
N GLU A 145 -8.80 -0.58 -3.95
CA GLU A 145 -7.59 -0.47 -4.77
C GLU A 145 -7.78 -0.98 -6.20
N TYR A 146 -8.72 -1.90 -6.42
CA TYR A 146 -8.94 -2.58 -7.69
C TYR A 146 -10.42 -2.69 -8.09
N PRO A 147 -11.20 -1.59 -8.11
CA PRO A 147 -12.63 -1.62 -8.45
C PRO A 147 -12.91 -2.08 -9.89
N GLU A 148 -11.94 -1.94 -10.80
CA GLU A 148 -12.09 -2.31 -12.21
C GLU A 148 -12.01 -3.82 -12.50
N LEU A 149 -11.57 -4.62 -11.52
CA LEU A 149 -11.32 -6.05 -11.69
C LEU A 149 -12.56 -6.88 -11.42
N GLU A 150 -12.67 -8.05 -12.07
CA GLU A 150 -13.76 -9.01 -11.82
C GLU A 150 -13.72 -9.53 -10.36
N THR A 151 -12.52 -9.65 -9.80
CA THR A 151 -12.26 -10.04 -8.41
C THR A 151 -12.84 -9.05 -7.38
N ALA A 152 -13.13 -7.80 -7.78
CA ALA A 152 -13.84 -6.85 -6.92
C ALA A 152 -15.25 -7.34 -6.56
N GLY A 153 -15.98 -7.90 -7.52
CA GLY A 153 -17.31 -8.47 -7.25
C GLY A 153 -17.25 -9.68 -6.31
N ASP A 154 -16.24 -10.53 -6.45
CA ASP A 154 -16.02 -11.66 -5.53
C ASP A 154 -15.76 -11.15 -4.12
N ALA A 155 -14.93 -10.11 -3.99
CA ALA A 155 -14.66 -9.45 -2.73
C ALA A 155 -15.91 -8.82 -2.10
N MET A 156 -16.77 -8.15 -2.88
CA MET A 156 -18.05 -7.58 -2.40
C MET A 156 -18.97 -8.66 -1.83
N PHE A 157 -19.12 -9.80 -2.51
CA PHE A 157 -19.93 -10.90 -2.02
C PHE A 157 -19.39 -11.45 -0.69
N HIS A 158 -18.07 -11.66 -0.60
CA HIS A 158 -17.45 -12.16 0.61
C HIS A 158 -17.44 -11.15 1.76
N LEU A 159 -17.33 -9.86 1.45
CA LEU A 159 -17.47 -8.78 2.42
C LEU A 159 -18.88 -8.76 3.01
N ALA A 160 -19.91 -8.82 2.17
CA ALA A 160 -21.29 -8.93 2.63
C ALA A 160 -21.51 -10.15 3.54
N LYS A 161 -21.01 -11.32 3.13
CA LYS A 161 -21.07 -12.54 3.96
C LYS A 161 -20.35 -12.36 5.30
N THR A 162 -19.24 -11.61 5.31
CA THR A 162 -18.49 -11.30 6.52
C THR A 162 -19.31 -10.41 7.46
N TYR A 163 -19.98 -9.38 6.93
CA TYR A 163 -20.88 -8.52 7.70
C TYR A 163 -22.12 -9.24 8.22
N GLN A 164 -22.69 -10.14 7.43
CA GLN A 164 -23.76 -11.02 7.88
C GLN A 164 -23.31 -11.87 9.09
N ASN A 165 -22.11 -12.43 9.06
CA ASN A 165 -21.59 -13.23 10.18
C ASN A 165 -21.28 -12.39 11.42
N LEU A 166 -20.97 -11.09 11.25
CA LEU A 166 -20.86 -10.13 12.34
C LEU A 166 -22.22 -9.72 12.93
N GLY A 167 -23.33 -10.01 12.25
CA GLY A 167 -24.68 -9.59 12.63
C GLY A 167 -25.05 -8.18 12.16
N ILE A 168 -24.21 -7.55 11.33
CA ILE A 168 -24.45 -6.21 10.78
C ILE A 168 -25.15 -6.38 9.42
N GLU A 169 -26.46 -6.61 9.46
CA GLU A 169 -27.22 -6.96 8.25
C GLU A 169 -27.40 -5.79 7.28
N GLU A 170 -27.43 -4.55 7.78
CA GLU A 170 -27.56 -3.33 6.97
C GLU A 170 -26.40 -3.22 5.96
N TRP A 171 -25.15 -3.25 6.44
CA TRP A 171 -23.97 -3.22 5.58
C TRP A 171 -23.89 -4.45 4.67
N SER A 172 -24.35 -5.61 5.14
CA SER A 172 -24.45 -6.78 4.26
C SER A 172 -25.42 -6.56 3.10
N GLN A 173 -26.55 -5.88 3.31
CA GLN A 173 -27.50 -5.60 2.24
C GLN A 173 -26.93 -4.59 1.25
N GLU A 174 -26.31 -3.51 1.74
CA GLU A 174 -25.68 -2.48 0.92
C GLU A 174 -24.65 -3.06 -0.05
N TRP A 175 -23.71 -3.87 0.44
CA TRP A 175 -22.69 -4.49 -0.41
C TRP A 175 -23.26 -5.53 -1.40
N LEU A 176 -24.35 -6.21 -1.05
CA LEU A 176 -25.05 -7.11 -1.98
C LEU A 176 -25.78 -6.36 -3.09
N LEU A 177 -26.38 -5.21 -2.76
CA LEU A 177 -26.99 -4.33 -3.76
C LEU A 177 -25.93 -3.78 -4.71
N ALA A 178 -24.80 -3.30 -4.18
CA ALA A 178 -23.66 -2.86 -4.99
C ALA A 178 -23.19 -3.96 -5.95
N LEU A 179 -23.00 -5.19 -5.46
CA LEU A 179 -22.64 -6.35 -6.28
C LEU A 179 -23.63 -6.60 -7.42
N VAL A 180 -24.94 -6.57 -7.13
CA VAL A 180 -25.98 -6.85 -8.13
C VAL A 180 -26.05 -5.76 -9.19
N ASN A 181 -25.80 -4.51 -8.82
CA ASN A 181 -25.87 -3.36 -9.71
C ASN A 181 -24.60 -3.21 -10.57
N GLU A 182 -23.43 -3.35 -9.97
CA GLU A 182 -22.13 -3.08 -10.60
C GLU A 182 -21.59 -4.30 -11.36
N HIS A 183 -21.84 -5.52 -10.88
CA HIS A 183 -21.27 -6.75 -11.44
C HIS A 183 -22.34 -7.80 -11.80
N PRO A 184 -23.11 -7.61 -12.90
CA PRO A 184 -24.16 -8.54 -13.33
C PRO A 184 -23.63 -9.91 -13.80
N ASN A 185 -22.39 -9.97 -14.29
CA ASN A 185 -21.78 -11.17 -14.86
C ASN A 185 -20.93 -11.98 -13.85
N ASN A 186 -20.84 -11.52 -12.60
CA ASN A 186 -20.03 -12.19 -11.59
C ASN A 186 -20.62 -13.56 -11.19
N PRO A 187 -19.80 -14.60 -10.93
CA PRO A 187 -20.27 -15.93 -10.50
C PRO A 187 -21.20 -15.90 -9.28
N TYR A 188 -20.95 -15.01 -8.33
CA TYR A 188 -21.70 -14.86 -7.09
C TYR A 188 -22.96 -14.00 -7.22
N HIS A 189 -23.28 -13.48 -8.42
CA HIS A 189 -24.44 -12.63 -8.62
C HIS A 189 -25.76 -13.32 -8.21
N SER A 190 -25.94 -14.59 -8.60
CA SER A 190 -27.15 -15.35 -8.26
C SER A 190 -27.26 -15.66 -6.76
N ASP A 191 -26.14 -15.95 -6.11
CA ASP A 191 -26.09 -16.25 -4.68
C ASP A 191 -26.23 -14.99 -3.83
N GLY A 192 -25.70 -13.86 -4.30
CA GLY A 192 -25.90 -12.55 -3.71
C GLY A 192 -27.38 -12.16 -3.68
N LYS A 193 -28.12 -12.35 -4.79
CA LYS A 193 -29.57 -12.13 -4.84
C LYS A 193 -30.35 -13.00 -3.85
N LYS A 194 -30.01 -14.29 -3.75
CA LYS A 194 -30.64 -15.20 -2.78
C LYS A 194 -30.36 -14.74 -1.34
N LEU A 195 -29.15 -14.30 -1.06
CA LEU A 195 -28.75 -13.84 0.26
C LEU A 195 -29.47 -12.54 0.64
N LEU A 196 -29.56 -11.59 -0.29
CA LEU A 196 -30.29 -10.34 -0.13
C LEU A 196 -31.77 -10.59 0.20
N ALA A 197 -32.45 -11.43 -0.61
CA ALA A 197 -33.86 -11.78 -0.36
C ALA A 197 -34.09 -12.49 1.00
N LYS A 198 -33.08 -13.21 1.50
CA LYS A 198 -33.14 -13.83 2.83
C LYS A 198 -33.02 -12.78 3.95
N LEU A 199 -32.16 -11.78 3.77
CA LEU A 199 -31.97 -10.70 4.73
C LEU A 199 -33.18 -9.75 4.77
N GLU A 200 -33.76 -9.42 3.62
CA GLU A 200 -34.97 -8.58 3.51
C GLU A 200 -36.16 -9.19 4.25
N LYS A 201 -36.37 -10.50 4.12
CA LYS A 201 -37.41 -11.22 4.86
C LYS A 201 -37.22 -11.17 6.37
N LYS A 202 -35.98 -11.07 6.84
CA LYS A 202 -35.64 -11.04 8.26
C LYS A 202 -35.83 -9.63 8.84
N ASN A 203 -35.48 -8.59 8.09
CA ASN A 203 -35.49 -7.20 8.53
C ASN A 203 -36.08 -6.25 7.47
N PRO A 204 -37.41 -6.23 7.28
CA PRO A 204 -38.07 -5.44 6.24
C PRO A 204 -37.99 -3.90 6.46
N THR A 205 -37.57 -3.44 7.64
CA THR A 205 -37.59 -2.01 8.02
C THR A 205 -36.33 -1.23 7.58
N LEU A 206 -35.20 -1.88 7.28
CA LEU A 206 -33.94 -1.19 6.94
C LEU A 206 -33.96 -0.48 5.57
N LEU A 207 -34.86 -0.89 4.67
CA LEU A 207 -35.15 -0.20 3.41
C LEU A 207 -35.91 1.12 3.59
N ALA A 208 -36.58 1.31 4.75
CA ALA A 208 -37.32 2.54 5.07
C ALA A 208 -36.47 3.58 5.83
N SER A 209 -35.29 3.19 6.31
CA SER A 209 -34.32 4.07 6.99
C SER A 209 -33.24 4.62 6.05
N LEU A 210 -33.12 4.08 4.83
CA LEU A 210 -32.37 4.74 3.77
C LEU A 210 -33.13 6.03 3.40
N PRO A 211 -32.45 7.20 3.35
CA PRO A 211 -33.10 8.41 2.89
C PRO A 211 -33.71 8.14 1.50
N PRO A 212 -34.97 8.53 1.27
CA PRO A 212 -35.58 8.35 -0.05
C PRO A 212 -34.71 9.05 -1.07
N ASP A 213 -34.44 8.36 -2.19
CA ASP A 213 -33.83 9.00 -3.36
C ASP A 213 -34.56 10.33 -3.63
N PRO A 214 -33.85 11.44 -3.85
CA PRO A 214 -34.51 12.68 -4.24
C PRO A 214 -35.35 12.38 -5.48
N SER A 215 -36.66 12.63 -5.36
CA SER A 215 -37.63 12.36 -6.41
C SER A 215 -37.25 13.07 -7.72
N PRO A 216 -37.64 12.54 -8.89
CA PRO A 216 -37.24 13.08 -10.20
C PRO A 216 -37.74 14.50 -10.51
N ASP A 217 -38.49 15.12 -9.61
CA ASP A 217 -39.28 16.32 -9.87
C ASP A 217 -38.57 17.64 -9.54
N GLU A 218 -37.36 17.62 -8.95
CA GLU A 218 -36.56 18.84 -8.67
C GLU A 218 -35.65 19.28 -9.84
N HIS A 219 -35.98 18.90 -11.07
CA HIS A 219 -35.39 19.48 -12.28
C HIS A 219 -36.45 20.16 -13.16
N ASN A 220 -37.26 21.03 -12.56
CA ASN A 220 -38.09 21.94 -13.35
C ASN A 220 -38.36 23.28 -12.68
N THR A 221 -37.29 24.03 -12.43
CA THR A 221 -37.34 25.51 -12.39
C THR A 221 -36.18 26.10 -13.20
N LEU A 222 -36.20 25.83 -14.51
CA LEU A 222 -35.53 26.71 -15.48
C LEU A 222 -36.34 28.00 -15.57
N ASN A 223 -35.85 29.09 -14.96
CA ASN A 223 -36.15 30.43 -15.47
C ASN A 223 -35.08 30.78 -16.53
N PRO A 224 -35.49 31.33 -17.69
CA PRO A 224 -34.65 31.41 -18.87
C PRO A 224 -33.77 32.65 -18.84
N GLY A 225 -32.50 32.48 -19.17
CA GLY A 225 -31.61 33.59 -19.50
C GLY A 225 -30.20 33.39 -18.99
N VAL A 226 -29.36 32.75 -19.81
CA VAL A 226 -28.17 33.35 -20.42
C VAL A 226 -27.57 32.28 -21.33
N ILE A 227 -27.55 32.60 -22.61
CA ILE A 227 -26.90 31.85 -23.68
C ILE A 227 -25.40 32.17 -23.60
N GLY A 228 -24.53 31.14 -23.55
CA GLY A 228 -23.13 31.32 -23.90
C GLY A 228 -22.12 30.34 -23.30
N GLN A 229 -21.83 29.28 -24.06
CA GLN A 229 -20.55 28.57 -24.16
C GLN A 229 -20.14 27.52 -23.10
N ARG A 230 -20.19 26.24 -23.53
CA ARG A 230 -19.33 25.09 -23.15
C ARG A 230 -18.10 25.07 -24.07
N PRO A 231 -17.01 24.28 -23.86
CA PRO A 231 -16.77 23.22 -22.84
C PRO A 231 -15.46 23.44 -22.02
N ASP A 232 -15.22 22.76 -20.90
CA ASP A 232 -14.51 21.47 -20.85
C ASP A 232 -14.74 20.70 -19.55
N ASN A 233 -14.74 19.37 -19.69
CA ASN A 233 -15.02 18.36 -18.69
C ASN A 233 -13.91 18.25 -17.63
N GLN A 234 -14.26 18.47 -16.36
CA GLN A 234 -13.69 17.75 -15.23
C GLN A 234 -14.83 17.35 -14.30
N LEU A 235 -15.12 16.06 -14.21
CA LEU A 235 -15.84 15.51 -13.06
C LEU A 235 -14.96 14.44 -12.41
N LEU A 236 -14.31 14.92 -11.37
CA LEU A 236 -13.65 14.17 -10.32
C LEU A 236 -14.67 13.37 -9.51
N ALA A 237 -14.19 12.19 -9.12
CA ALA A 237 -14.49 11.45 -7.90
C ALA A 237 -15.28 12.21 -6.82
N ARG A 238 -16.38 11.61 -6.36
CA ARG A 238 -16.93 11.88 -5.03
C ARG A 238 -16.60 10.72 -4.11
N THR A 239 -15.56 10.98 -3.30
CA THR A 239 -15.14 10.24 -2.12
C THR A 239 -16.21 10.30 -1.03
N ILE A 240 -16.62 9.15 -0.51
CA ILE A 240 -17.35 9.06 0.76
C ILE A 240 -16.34 9.31 1.87
N SER A 241 -16.57 10.34 2.66
CA SER A 241 -15.76 10.69 3.83
C SER A 241 -16.64 10.64 5.07
N HIS A 242 -16.25 9.80 6.03
CA HIS A 242 -16.71 9.89 7.41
C HIS A 242 -15.51 9.73 8.33
N THR A 243 -15.19 10.79 9.05
CA THR A 243 -14.33 10.79 10.25
C THR A 243 -14.96 11.76 11.26
N PRO A 244 -15.05 11.43 12.56
CA PRO A 244 -15.40 12.41 13.58
C PRO A 244 -14.12 13.08 14.13
N GLU A 245 -14.18 14.40 14.27
CA GLU A 245 -13.11 15.29 14.77
C GLU A 245 -13.02 15.33 16.31
N SER A 246 -11.84 15.69 16.85
CA SER A 246 -11.58 16.86 17.73
C SER A 246 -10.17 16.80 18.38
N PRO A 247 -9.58 17.89 18.95
CA PRO A 247 -9.19 19.14 18.30
C PRO A 247 -7.71 19.57 18.57
N LEU A 248 -7.14 20.34 17.63
CA LEU A 248 -6.16 21.45 17.68
C LEU A 248 -5.07 21.55 18.77
N LEU A 249 -3.79 21.69 18.36
CA LEU A 249 -3.02 22.97 18.46
C LEU A 249 -1.61 22.95 17.80
N SER A 250 -1.51 23.74 16.72
CA SER A 250 -0.44 24.63 16.23
C SER A 250 1.06 24.35 16.42
N SER A 251 1.71 24.15 15.26
CA SER A 251 2.95 24.74 14.72
C SER A 251 4.07 25.28 15.63
N ALA A 252 5.31 24.85 15.34
CA ALA A 252 6.43 25.76 15.11
C ALA A 252 7.49 25.10 14.21
N ALA A 253 8.00 25.89 13.26
CA ALA A 253 9.01 25.53 12.28
C ALA A 253 10.43 25.52 12.88
N ALA A 254 11.33 24.74 12.26
CA ALA A 254 12.58 25.21 11.64
C ALA A 254 13.76 24.23 11.76
N THR A 255 14.45 24.09 10.62
CA THR A 255 15.89 23.87 10.43
C THR A 255 16.52 22.52 10.77
N SER A 256 16.96 21.84 9.71
CA SER A 256 17.96 20.76 9.67
C SER A 256 19.30 21.18 10.28
N PRO A 257 20.09 20.19 10.75
CA PRO A 257 21.45 20.13 10.22
C PRO A 257 21.98 18.71 9.92
N THR A 258 22.76 18.70 8.83
CA THR A 258 23.87 17.85 8.40
C THR A 258 24.53 16.96 9.47
N VAL A 259 24.68 15.66 9.16
CA VAL A 259 25.49 14.69 9.91
C VAL A 259 26.76 14.35 9.11
N LYS A 260 27.94 14.46 9.75
CA LYS A 260 29.21 13.83 9.33
C LYS A 260 29.51 12.66 10.28
N PRO A 261 30.13 11.56 9.81
CA PRO A 261 30.39 10.39 10.65
C PRO A 261 31.75 10.51 11.37
N ALA A 262 31.78 10.09 12.63
CA ALA A 262 33.01 9.86 13.38
C ALA A 262 33.02 8.42 13.90
N MET A 263 34.18 7.78 13.73
CA MET A 263 34.47 6.41 14.13
C MET A 263 34.77 6.27 15.64
N LEU A 264 34.67 5.01 16.07
CA LEU A 264 35.51 4.27 17.02
C LEU A 264 34.94 3.87 18.40
N SER A 265 35.08 2.56 18.63
CA SER A 265 35.33 1.82 19.88
C SER A 265 34.20 1.54 20.89
N ALA A 266 33.94 0.23 21.06
CA ALA A 266 33.42 -0.41 22.28
C ALA A 266 34.41 -0.21 23.45
N PRO A 267 33.96 -0.26 24.73
CA PRO A 267 34.00 -1.56 25.43
C PRO A 267 33.02 -1.77 26.62
N THR A 268 32.91 -3.05 26.99
CA THR A 268 32.76 -3.66 28.34
C THR A 268 31.49 -3.50 29.19
N ASP A 269 30.86 -4.66 29.38
CA ASP A 269 29.98 -5.06 30.48
C ASP A 269 30.55 -4.74 31.87
N SER A 270 29.74 -4.11 32.72
CA SER A 270 29.76 -4.34 34.16
C SER A 270 28.42 -3.92 34.78
N HIS A 271 27.64 -4.90 35.26
CA HIS A 271 26.46 -4.68 36.08
C HIS A 271 26.86 -4.37 37.54
N PRO A 272 26.34 -3.30 38.16
CA PRO A 272 26.27 -3.15 39.61
C PRO A 272 24.86 -3.48 40.16
N PRO A 273 24.71 -3.73 41.47
CA PRO A 273 23.54 -4.40 42.03
C PRO A 273 22.32 -3.48 42.20
N LEU A 274 21.15 -4.12 42.15
CA LEU A 274 19.80 -3.54 42.23
C LEU A 274 19.58 -2.71 43.52
N SER A 275 19.55 -1.38 43.40
CA SER A 275 18.98 -0.49 44.41
C SER A 275 17.53 -0.17 44.06
N LYS A 276 16.61 -0.45 44.98
CA LYS A 276 15.18 -0.15 44.86
C LYS A 276 14.95 1.36 44.97
N THR A 277 14.36 1.97 43.95
CA THR A 277 14.02 3.41 43.94
C THR A 277 12.52 3.58 44.21
N ALA A 278 12.16 4.52 45.09
CA ALA A 278 10.77 4.89 45.35
C ALA A 278 10.21 5.69 44.17
N CYS A 279 8.97 5.43 43.78
CA CYS A 279 8.39 5.92 42.54
C CYS A 279 6.87 6.14 42.65
N THR A 280 6.33 7.03 41.82
CA THR A 280 4.90 7.38 41.81
C THR A 280 4.17 6.59 40.74
N ILE A 281 2.96 6.08 41.03
CA ILE A 281 2.17 5.28 40.07
C ILE A 281 1.94 6.07 38.77
N GLY A 282 2.24 5.42 37.64
CA GLY A 282 2.13 5.99 36.29
C GLY A 282 3.42 6.62 35.76
N THR A 283 4.60 6.29 36.31
CA THR A 283 5.88 6.84 35.82
C THR A 283 6.90 5.74 35.52
N TRP A 284 7.67 5.93 34.45
CA TRP A 284 8.72 5.00 34.02
C TRP A 284 9.98 5.20 34.87
N CYS A 285 10.55 4.11 35.38
CA CYS A 285 11.58 4.14 36.41
C CYS A 285 13.02 4.13 35.83
N ASP A 286 13.55 5.30 35.43
CA ASP A 286 14.96 5.52 35.05
C ASP A 286 15.52 6.81 35.73
N SER A 287 16.51 6.67 36.62
CA SER A 287 16.97 7.71 37.61
C SER A 287 17.90 8.81 37.01
N PRO A 288 18.29 9.90 37.74
CA PRO A 288 17.74 10.52 38.95
C PRO A 288 17.28 11.99 38.74
N SER A 289 16.26 12.43 39.45
CA SER A 289 15.86 13.84 39.49
C SER A 289 16.76 14.65 40.44
N SER A 290 17.45 15.67 39.91
CA SER A 290 18.18 16.66 40.72
C SER A 290 17.44 18.00 40.75
N SER A 291 17.20 18.43 42.00
CA SER A 291 17.03 19.79 42.53
C SER A 291 15.73 20.57 42.29
N ALA A 292 15.04 20.74 43.42
CA ALA A 292 13.90 21.58 43.76
C ALA A 292 14.25 23.07 43.99
N THR A 293 13.23 23.95 43.93
CA THR A 293 12.92 25.05 44.90
C THR A 293 11.56 25.66 44.49
N THR A 294 10.54 26.02 45.28
CA THR A 294 10.36 26.53 46.67
C THR A 294 8.82 26.47 47.01
N PRO A 295 8.27 26.88 48.18
CA PRO A 295 7.30 26.06 48.94
C PRO A 295 5.87 26.64 49.11
N THR A 296 5.06 25.94 49.94
CA THR A 296 3.84 26.29 50.74
C THR A 296 2.44 25.77 50.25
N PRO A 297 1.44 25.46 51.14
CA PRO A 297 1.09 24.11 51.63
C PRO A 297 -0.44 23.75 51.46
N PRO A 298 -1.02 22.76 52.20
CA PRO A 298 -1.11 21.34 51.87
C PRO A 298 -2.54 20.88 51.50
N MET A 299 -2.66 19.83 50.68
CA MET A 299 -3.81 18.91 50.73
C MET A 299 -3.27 17.48 50.79
N GLN A 300 -3.61 16.79 51.87
CA GLN A 300 -3.21 15.41 52.14
C GLN A 300 -3.90 14.46 51.15
N VAL A 301 -3.10 13.67 50.43
CA VAL A 301 -3.55 12.37 49.92
C VAL A 301 -2.43 11.36 50.17
N SER A 302 -2.76 10.31 50.91
CA SER A 302 -1.87 9.21 51.27
C SER A 302 -1.39 8.44 50.04
N SER A 303 -0.12 8.58 49.66
CA SER A 303 0.52 7.70 48.70
C SER A 303 1.19 6.53 49.42
N SER A 304 0.81 5.31 49.03
CA SER A 304 1.53 4.10 49.40
C SER A 304 2.84 4.05 48.61
N GLU A 305 3.98 4.15 49.28
CA GLU A 305 5.30 4.04 48.65
C GLU A 305 5.50 2.59 48.18
N LYS A 306 5.60 2.38 46.86
CA LYS A 306 6.01 1.11 46.25
C LYS A 306 7.36 1.31 45.58
N SER A 307 8.27 0.36 45.79
CA SER A 307 9.58 0.34 45.12
C SER A 307 9.48 -0.36 43.78
N CYS A 308 10.02 0.23 42.71
CA CYS A 308 10.08 -0.35 41.37
C CYS A 308 11.53 -0.78 41.01
N LYS A 309 11.67 -1.68 40.03
CA LYS A 309 12.97 -2.03 39.42
C LYS A 309 13.20 -1.15 38.18
N THR A 310 14.46 -0.83 37.89
CA THR A 310 14.86 -0.05 36.73
C THR A 310 14.37 -0.72 35.44
N GLY A 311 13.70 0.04 34.56
CA GLY A 311 13.09 -0.48 33.32
C GLY A 311 11.67 -1.06 33.44
N GLU A 312 10.99 -0.88 34.58
CA GLU A 312 9.57 -1.21 34.74
C GLU A 312 8.73 0.06 35.01
N TRP A 313 7.42 -0.01 34.69
CA TRP A 313 6.46 1.01 35.08
C TRP A 313 6.14 0.90 36.58
N CYS A 314 6.19 2.04 37.25
CA CYS A 314 5.41 2.28 38.46
C CYS A 314 3.98 2.62 38.05
#